data_AF-A0A2N0V8C0-F1
#
_entry.id   AF-A0A2N0V8C0-F1
#
_cell.length_a   1.000
_cell.length_b   1.000
_cell.length_c   1.000
_cell.angle_alpha   90.00
_cell.angle_beta   90.00
_cell.angle_gamma   90.00
#
_symmetry.space_group_name_H-M   'P 1'
#
loop_
_entity.id
_entity.type
_entity.pdbx_description
1 polymer ?
#
loop_
_entity_poly.entity_id
_entity_poly.type
_entity_poly.pdbx_seq_one_letter_code
_entity_poly.pdbx_strand_id
1 'polypeptide(L)'
;MAIYRKDHVDPYLKELESYYWNVRRAVEGDTPSPNLAHQYHASPDEFAKHYCDIDMDRVERELGRFKATVDGLKQLKKKASKSTHRP
;
A
#
# COMPACT_ATOMS: atom_id res chain seq x y z
N MET A 1 -20.00 -5.05 19.24
CA MET A 1 -19.97 -5.36 17.79
C MET A 1 -20.80 -4.33 17.06
N ALA A 2 -20.37 -3.88 15.88
CA ALA A 2 -21.14 -2.96 15.03
C ALA A 2 -21.47 -3.68 13.72
N ILE A 3 -22.72 -3.60 13.27
CA ILE A 3 -23.20 -4.20 12.02
C ILE A 3 -23.38 -3.08 11.00
N TYR A 4 -22.77 -3.21 9.82
CA TYR A 4 -22.87 -2.24 8.73
C TYR A 4 -23.50 -2.87 7.49
N ARG A 5 -24.15 -2.06 6.65
CA ARG A 5 -24.57 -2.50 5.32
C ARG A 5 -23.34 -2.75 4.46
N LYS A 6 -23.34 -3.83 3.69
CA LYS A 6 -22.23 -4.20 2.80
C LYS A 6 -21.89 -3.08 1.81
N ASP A 7 -22.90 -2.48 1.19
CA ASP A 7 -22.73 -1.37 0.25
C ASP A 7 -21.99 -0.16 0.84
N HIS A 8 -22.07 0.05 2.15
CA HIS A 8 -21.33 1.13 2.83
C HIS A 8 -19.87 0.75 3.12
N VAL A 9 -19.55 -0.54 3.17
CA VAL A 9 -18.20 -1.06 3.47
C VAL A 9 -17.42 -1.33 2.18
N ASP A 10 -18.11 -1.74 1.12
CA ASP A 10 -17.54 -2.10 -0.19
C ASP A 10 -16.55 -1.07 -0.77
N PRO A 11 -16.82 0.25 -0.75
CA PRO A 11 -15.85 1.24 -1.25
C PRO A 11 -14.52 1.19 -0.50
N TYR A 12 -14.57 1.02 0.83
CA TYR A 12 -13.37 0.96 1.66
C TYR A 12 -12.57 -0.34 1.43
N LEU A 13 -13.25 -1.45 1.14
CA LEU A 13 -12.58 -2.71 0.79
C LEU A 13 -11.83 -2.57 -0.54
N LYS A 14 -12.47 -1.97 -1.56
CA LYS A 14 -11.84 -1.70 -2.85
C LYS A 14 -10.63 -0.77 -2.71
N GLU A 15 -10.76 0.28 -1.90
CA GLU A 15 -9.65 1.18 -1.60
C GLU A 15 -8.50 0.46 -0.91
N LEU A 16 -8.76 -0.31 0.16
CA LEU A 16 -7.74 -1.08 0.87
C LEU A 16 -6.96 -2.01 -0.06
N GLU A 17 -7.67 -2.75 -0.91
CA GLU A 17 -7.07 -3.66 -1.88
C GLU A 17 -6.19 -2.89 -2.88
N SER A 18 -6.70 -1.79 -3.43
CA SER A 18 -5.94 -0.94 -4.34
C SER A 18 -4.65 -0.41 -3.70
N TYR A 19 -4.72 0.08 -2.46
CA TYR A 19 -3.53 0.58 -1.76
C TYR A 19 -2.53 -0.53 -1.45
N TYR A 20 -2.99 -1.71 -1.04
CA TYR A 20 -2.11 -2.87 -0.86
C TYR A 20 -1.35 -3.18 -2.16
N TRP A 21 -2.04 -3.22 -3.30
CA TRP A 21 -1.39 -3.47 -4.60
C TRP A 21 -0.40 -2.36 -4.96
N ASN A 22 -0.68 -1.11 -4.64
CA ASN A 22 0.24 0.01 -4.92
C ASN A 22 1.51 -0.07 -4.07
N VAL A 23 1.38 -0.34 -2.77
CA VAL A 23 2.54 -0.53 -1.88
C VAL A 23 3.35 -1.74 -2.33
N ARG A 24 2.68 -2.86 -2.64
CA ARG A 24 3.34 -4.07 -3.13
C ARG A 24 4.18 -3.78 -4.37
N ARG A 25 3.61 -3.14 -5.39
CA ARG A 25 4.35 -2.79 -6.63
C ARG A 25 5.51 -1.83 -6.37
N ALA A 26 5.38 -0.91 -5.41
CA ALA A 26 6.46 -0.01 -5.05
C ALA A 26 7.65 -0.76 -4.41
N VAL A 27 7.36 -1.80 -3.61
CA VAL A 27 8.37 -2.61 -2.93
C VAL A 27 8.94 -3.73 -3.81
N GLU A 28 8.15 -4.26 -4.76
CA GLU A 28 8.65 -5.17 -5.79
C GLU A 28 9.77 -4.55 -6.63
N GLY A 29 9.76 -3.21 -6.75
CA GLY A 29 10.79 -2.46 -7.46
C GLY A 29 10.75 -2.68 -8.96
N ASP A 30 11.70 -2.07 -9.64
CA ASP A 30 11.90 -2.17 -11.07
C ASP A 30 13.18 -2.98 -11.37
N THR A 31 13.33 -3.42 -12.62
CA THR A 31 14.58 -4.05 -13.07
C THR A 31 15.74 -3.05 -12.94
N PRO A 32 16.82 -3.39 -12.24
CA PRO A 32 17.90 -2.45 -11.99
C PRO A 32 18.72 -2.23 -13.25
N SER A 33 19.35 -1.05 -13.36
CA SER A 33 20.17 -0.71 -14.53
C SER A 33 21.37 -1.64 -14.66
N PRO A 34 21.57 -2.33 -15.81
CA PRO A 34 22.71 -3.22 -16.01
C PRO A 34 24.07 -2.56 -15.82
N ASN A 35 24.16 -1.25 -16.02
CA ASN A 35 25.38 -0.46 -15.86
C ASN A 35 25.89 -0.43 -14.41
N LEU A 36 25.01 -0.69 -13.44
CA LEU A 36 25.37 -0.75 -12.03
C LEU A 36 25.91 -2.13 -11.62
N ALA A 37 25.76 -3.16 -12.46
CA ALA A 37 26.14 -4.55 -12.11
C ALA A 37 27.58 -4.68 -11.61
N HIS A 38 28.51 -3.92 -12.22
CA HIS A 38 29.92 -3.88 -11.82
C HIS A 38 30.13 -3.42 -10.37
N GLN A 39 29.30 -2.49 -9.88
CA GLN A 39 29.38 -1.98 -8.50
C GLN A 39 28.94 -3.03 -7.47
N TYR A 40 28.16 -4.02 -7.90
CA TYR A 40 27.64 -5.12 -7.08
C TYR A 40 28.40 -6.43 -7.31
N HIS A 41 29.56 -6.37 -7.99
CA HIS A 41 30.39 -7.54 -8.31
C HIS A 41 29.62 -8.68 -9.01
N ALA A 42 28.62 -8.33 -9.82
CA ALA A 42 27.76 -9.27 -10.52
C ALA A 42 27.88 -9.08 -12.04
N SER A 43 27.63 -10.15 -12.80
CA SER A 43 27.36 -10.02 -14.24
C SER A 43 26.01 -9.31 -14.46
N PRO A 44 25.78 -8.63 -15.60
CA PRO A 44 24.50 -7.99 -15.90
C PRO A 44 23.28 -8.90 -15.76
N ASP A 45 23.41 -10.16 -16.16
CA ASP A 45 22.33 -11.16 -16.09
C ASP A 45 22.04 -11.59 -14.65
N GLU A 46 23.09 -11.82 -13.83
CA GLU A 46 22.92 -12.11 -12.40
C GLU A 46 22.38 -10.90 -11.65
N PHE A 47 22.82 -9.69 -12.01
CA PHE A 47 22.35 -8.46 -11.39
C PHE A 47 20.85 -8.25 -11.63
N ALA A 48 20.40 -8.39 -12.87
CA ALA A 48 18.97 -8.28 -13.21
C ALA A 48 18.10 -9.37 -12.57
N LYS A 49 18.68 -10.55 -12.29
CA LYS A 49 17.96 -11.68 -11.68
C LYS A 49 17.84 -11.58 -10.16
N HIS A 50 18.88 -11.07 -9.50
CA HIS A 50 19.01 -11.12 -8.04
C HIS A 50 18.78 -9.77 -7.35
N TYR A 51 18.73 -8.67 -8.10
CA TYR A 51 18.57 -7.33 -7.57
C TYR A 51 17.34 -6.65 -8.18
N CYS A 52 16.78 -5.71 -7.43
CA CYS A 52 15.72 -4.81 -7.86
C CYS A 52 16.09 -3.38 -7.47
N ASP A 53 15.63 -2.41 -8.27
CA ASP A 53 15.75 -1.00 -7.96
C ASP A 53 14.46 -0.55 -7.26
N ILE A 54 14.59 0.03 -6.07
CA ILE A 54 13.44 0.44 -5.26
C ILE A 54 13.52 1.96 -5.05
N ASP A 55 12.54 2.66 -5.63
CA ASP A 55 12.29 4.07 -5.34
C ASP A 55 11.65 4.21 -3.94
N MET A 56 12.50 4.49 -2.95
CA MET A 56 12.07 4.65 -1.55
C MET A 56 11.13 5.84 -1.33
N ASP A 57 11.22 6.90 -2.15
CA ASP A 57 10.31 8.05 -2.06
C ASP A 57 8.90 7.64 -2.53
N ARG A 58 8.82 6.81 -3.57
CA ARG A 58 7.56 6.19 -4.00
C ARG A 58 7.00 5.26 -2.92
N VAL A 59 7.83 4.42 -2.30
CA VAL A 59 7.40 3.54 -1.21
C VAL A 59 6.83 4.35 -0.04
N GLU A 60 7.53 5.40 0.41
CA GLU A 60 7.08 6.26 1.49
C GLU A 60 5.74 6.93 1.16
N ARG A 61 5.60 7.45 -0.05
CA ARG A 61 4.36 8.08 -0.51
C ARG A 61 3.17 7.11 -0.49
N GLU A 62 3.33 5.89 -1.01
CA GLU A 62 2.24 4.91 -1.05
C GLU A 62 1.91 4.38 0.37
N LEU A 63 2.91 4.22 1.25
CA LEU A 63 2.69 3.90 2.66
C LEU A 63 1.92 5.02 3.39
N GLY A 64 2.25 6.28 3.12
CA GLY A 64 1.54 7.44 3.67
C GLY A 64 0.06 7.44 3.26
N ARG A 65 -0.23 7.16 1.98
CA ARG A 65 -1.60 7.01 1.47
C ARG A 65 -2.35 5.86 2.14
N PHE A 66 -1.73 4.69 2.21
CA PHE A 66 -2.33 3.53 2.87
C PHE A 66 -2.65 3.80 4.35
N LYS A 67 -1.73 4.43 5.07
CA LYS A 67 -1.93 4.84 6.47
C LYS A 67 -3.13 5.77 6.62
N ALA A 68 -3.25 6.79 5.76
CA ALA A 68 -4.38 7.72 5.79
C ALA A 68 -5.72 7.00 5.59
N THR A 69 -5.80 6.03 4.68
CA THR A 69 -7.00 5.22 4.45
C THR A 69 -7.36 4.35 5.66
N VAL A 70 -6.36 3.71 6.28
CA VAL A 70 -6.55 2.94 7.52
C VAL A 70 -7.04 3.84 8.67
N ASP A 71 -6.52 5.05 8.78
CA ASP A 71 -6.99 6.02 9.77
C ASP A 71 -8.43 6.51 9.47
N GLY A 72 -8.80 6.61 8.19
CA GLY A 72 -10.18 6.85 7.76
C GLY A 72 -11.15 5.74 8.20
N LEU A 73 -10.75 4.48 8.08
CA LEU A 73 -11.52 3.33 8.54
C LEU A 73 -11.76 3.33 10.06
N LYS A 74 -10.80 3.82 10.85
CA LYS A 74 -11.00 4.01 12.31
C LYS A 74 -12.14 4.99 12.62
N GLN A 75 -12.51 5.87 11.68
CA GLN A 75 -13.66 6.76 11.85
C GLN A 75 -15.02 6.08 11.64
N LEU A 76 -15.09 4.93 10.96
CA LEU A 76 -16.33 4.15 10.89
C LEU A 76 -16.80 3.76 12.30
N LYS A 77 -15.86 3.35 13.16
CA LYS A 77 -16.11 3.09 14.60
C LYS A 77 -16.77 4.29 15.29
N LYS A 78 -16.30 5.51 15.01
CA LYS A 78 -16.82 6.75 15.61
C LYS A 78 -18.24 7.10 15.10
N LYS A 79 -18.56 6.79 13.84
CA LYS A 79 -19.90 7.03 13.27
C LYS A 79 -20.93 6.03 13.78
N ALA A 80 -20.58 4.75 13.90
CA ALA A 80 -21.48 3.75 14.49
C ALA A 80 -21.81 4.07 15.96
N SER A 81 -20.85 4.57 16.75
CA SER A 81 -21.11 4.98 18.14
C SER A 81 -22.02 6.21 18.28
N LYS A 82 -22.08 7.09 17.27
CA LYS A 82 -22.96 8.28 17.30
C LYS A 82 -24.39 7.99 16.82
N SER A 83 -24.58 6.97 15.99
CA SER A 83 -25.92 6.58 15.50
C SER A 83 -26.82 6.02 16.60
N THR A 84 -26.26 5.51 17.70
CA THR A 84 -27.01 4.96 18.84
C THR A 84 -27.42 6.01 19.87
N HIS A 85 -27.09 7.28 19.64
CA HIS A 85 -27.39 8.40 20.53
C HIS A 85 -28.12 9.49 19.74
N ARG A 86 -29.33 9.18 19.26
CA ARG A 86 -30.28 10.17 18.77
C ARG A 86 -31.51 10.07 19.68
N PRO A 87 -31.89 11.14 20.41
CA PRO A 87 -33.11 11.15 21.22
C PRO A 87 -34.36 11.05 20.35
#